data_AF-A0A409YVY8-F1
#
_entry.id   AF-A0A409YVY8-F1
#
_cell.length_a   1.000
_cell.length_b   1.000
_cell.length_c   1.000
_cell.angle_alpha   90.00
_cell.angle_beta   90.00
_cell.angle_gamma   90.00
#
_symmetry.space_group_name_H-M   'P 1'
#
loop_
_entity.id
_entity.type
_entity.pdbx_description
1 polymer ?
#
loop_
_entity_poly.entity_id
_entity_poly.type
_entity_poly.pdbx_seq_one_letter_code
_entity_poly.pdbx_strand_id
1 'polypeptide(L)'
;MSSSMYNLNSQPFRPRKRTRQFPLTVANAESPTQITRDTFISFTYIRNAIEFGYMFVPNNQGELIKTPVPPYVRETGILPDGYGVEFLMDPYTVVVAFAEQDVTDIRQLSVQTIEAIRSKVCRPDNVRIVPKRLADQKLKILVQMIDENSEASRRMVHDANSNMVLG
;
A
#
# COMPACT_ATOMS: atom_id res chain seq x y z
N MET A 1 31.41 -41.92 80.99
CA MET A 1 29.96 -42.18 81.13
C MET A 1 29.23 -41.39 80.06
N SER A 2 28.36 -42.06 79.29
CA SER A 2 27.26 -41.59 78.41
C SER A 2 27.55 -40.48 77.37
N SER A 3 27.54 -40.82 76.08
CA SER A 3 26.39 -40.77 75.14
C SER A 3 26.01 -39.35 74.75
N SER A 4 26.39 -38.88 73.55
CA SER A 4 25.71 -39.08 72.24
C SER A 4 24.71 -37.95 71.97
N MET A 5 24.81 -37.33 70.78
CA MET A 5 23.74 -37.24 69.78
C MET A 5 23.83 -35.98 68.87
N TYR A 6 23.83 -36.24 67.55
CA TYR A 6 23.38 -35.43 66.39
C TYR A 6 24.20 -34.24 65.82
N ASN A 7 25.03 -34.59 64.81
CA ASN A 7 24.97 -34.19 63.39
C ASN A 7 23.97 -33.09 62.94
N LEU A 8 24.44 -32.06 62.21
CA LEU A 8 23.84 -31.64 60.92
C LEU A 8 24.72 -30.60 60.18
N ASN A 9 25.19 -31.01 59.00
CA ASN A 9 25.73 -30.25 57.87
C ASN A 9 25.58 -28.71 57.89
N SER A 10 26.72 -28.00 57.88
CA SER A 10 26.81 -26.60 57.43
C SER A 10 27.78 -26.52 56.25
N GLN A 11 27.29 -26.72 55.02
CA GLN A 11 28.10 -26.41 53.84
C GLN A 11 28.06 -24.91 53.54
N PRO A 12 29.20 -24.25 53.27
CA PRO A 12 29.21 -22.85 52.87
C PRO A 12 28.73 -22.67 51.42
N PHE A 13 27.90 -21.63 51.25
CA PHE A 13 27.37 -21.13 49.98
C PHE A 13 28.48 -20.93 48.94
N ARG A 14 28.40 -21.61 47.78
CA ARG A 14 29.17 -21.27 46.58
C ARG A 14 28.34 -20.33 45.70
N PRO A 15 28.82 -19.13 45.32
CA PRO A 15 28.12 -18.32 44.32
C PRO A 15 28.27 -18.98 42.94
N ARG A 16 27.17 -19.49 42.39
CA ARG A 16 27.09 -19.93 40.98
C ARG A 16 27.15 -18.70 40.08
N LYS A 17 28.15 -18.64 39.21
CA LYS A 17 28.21 -17.74 38.04
C LYS A 17 26.98 -18.00 37.16
N ARG A 18 25.93 -17.19 37.30
CA ARG A 18 24.83 -17.14 36.32
C ARG A 18 25.28 -16.28 35.16
N THR A 19 25.96 -16.90 34.20
CA THR A 19 25.98 -16.38 32.84
C THR A 19 24.56 -16.43 32.34
N ARG A 20 23.84 -15.30 32.41
CA ARG A 20 22.58 -15.14 31.68
C ARG A 20 22.93 -15.28 30.20
N GLN A 21 22.68 -16.46 29.63
CA GLN A 21 22.47 -16.55 28.19
C GLN A 21 21.20 -15.76 27.93
N PHE A 22 21.38 -14.50 27.52
CA PHE A 22 20.31 -13.80 26.81
C PHE A 22 20.09 -14.58 25.53
N PRO A 23 18.86 -15.08 25.24
CA PRO A 23 18.58 -15.51 23.89
C PRO A 23 18.88 -14.30 22.99
N LEU A 24 19.77 -14.48 22.02
CA LEU A 24 19.87 -13.60 20.86
C LEU A 24 18.57 -13.78 20.09
N THR A 25 17.49 -13.16 20.57
CA THR A 25 16.33 -12.89 19.72
C THR A 25 16.84 -11.84 18.75
N VAL A 26 17.23 -12.31 17.57
CA VAL A 26 17.54 -11.46 16.42
C VAL A 26 16.35 -10.52 16.24
N ALA A 27 16.57 -9.26 16.59
CA ALA A 27 15.61 -8.19 16.34
C ALA A 27 15.40 -8.04 14.83
N ASN A 28 14.18 -7.59 14.49
CA ASN A 28 13.76 -7.06 13.20
C ASN A 28 13.38 -8.08 12.12
N ALA A 29 12.30 -8.84 12.38
CA ALA A 29 11.33 -9.02 11.29
C ALA A 29 10.63 -7.67 11.08
N GLU A 30 11.21 -6.80 10.27
CA GLU A 30 10.48 -5.65 9.73
C GLU A 30 9.22 -6.20 9.06
N SER A 31 8.05 -5.80 9.57
CA SER A 31 6.76 -6.17 9.01
C SER A 31 6.77 -5.95 7.50
N PRO A 32 6.23 -6.88 6.69
CA PRO A 32 6.21 -6.73 5.25
C PRO A 32 5.60 -5.37 4.88
N THR A 33 6.35 -4.57 4.13
CA THR A 33 5.88 -3.27 3.68
C THR A 33 5.06 -3.52 2.43
N GLN A 34 3.77 -3.72 2.62
CA GLN A 34 2.84 -4.08 1.56
C GLN A 34 2.84 -3.01 0.46
N ILE A 35 2.85 -3.46 -0.80
CA ILE A 35 2.63 -2.58 -1.94
C ILE A 35 1.18 -2.11 -1.90
N THR A 36 0.99 -0.80 -1.84
CA THR A 36 -0.33 -0.17 -1.86
C THR A 36 -0.41 0.84 -3.00
N ARG A 37 -1.61 1.39 -3.23
CA ARG A 37 -1.82 2.45 -4.21
C ARG A 37 -0.86 3.63 -3.98
N ASP A 38 -0.66 4.01 -2.72
CA ASP A 38 0.18 5.14 -2.33
C ASP A 38 1.67 4.90 -2.61
N THR A 39 2.10 3.64 -2.71
CA THR A 39 3.48 3.30 -3.12
C THR A 39 3.86 3.95 -4.44
N PHE A 40 2.91 4.07 -5.38
CA PHE A 40 3.13 4.55 -6.74
C PHE A 40 2.69 6.00 -6.98
N ILE A 41 2.23 6.70 -5.94
CA ILE A 41 1.88 8.13 -6.02
C ILE A 41 3.11 8.96 -5.63
N SER A 42 3.66 9.68 -6.59
CA SER A 42 4.73 10.65 -6.34
C SER A 42 4.17 11.88 -5.61
N PHE A 43 4.95 12.49 -4.72
CA PHE A 43 4.61 13.78 -4.09
C PHE A 43 4.36 14.91 -5.10
N THR A 44 4.85 14.77 -6.34
CA THR A 44 4.68 15.77 -7.40
C THR A 44 3.38 15.62 -8.20
N TYR A 45 2.52 14.64 -7.89
CA TYR A 45 1.31 14.35 -8.68
C TYR A 45 0.38 15.56 -8.85
N ILE A 46 0.26 16.42 -7.83
CA ILE A 46 -0.53 17.66 -7.92
C ILE A 46 0.11 18.64 -8.91
N ARG A 47 1.43 18.84 -8.83
CA ARG A 47 2.16 19.70 -9.79
C ARG A 47 1.97 19.18 -11.23
N ASN A 48 2.02 17.87 -11.43
CA ASN A 48 1.81 17.26 -12.74
C ASN A 48 0.36 17.45 -13.23
N ALA A 49 -0.62 17.39 -12.33
CA ALA A 49 -2.02 17.68 -12.65
C ALA A 49 -2.25 19.16 -12.99
N ILE A 50 -1.49 20.07 -12.36
CA ILE A 50 -1.49 21.50 -12.67
C ILE A 50 -0.86 21.75 -14.05
N GLU A 51 0.23 21.04 -14.39
CA GLU A 51 0.94 21.16 -15.67
C GLU A 51 0.06 20.78 -16.87
N PHE A 52 -0.94 19.91 -16.68
CA PHE A 52 -1.97 19.65 -17.69
C PHE A 52 -2.72 20.92 -18.12
N GLY A 53 -2.73 21.96 -17.28
CA GLY A 53 -3.19 23.31 -17.62
C GLY A 53 -4.68 23.57 -17.40
N TYR A 54 -5.49 22.51 -17.30
CA TYR A 54 -6.94 22.58 -17.10
C TYR A 54 -7.42 21.73 -15.92
N MET A 55 -8.50 22.19 -15.29
CA MET A 55 -9.32 21.45 -14.34
C MET A 55 -10.73 21.25 -14.91
N PHE A 56 -11.45 20.23 -14.42
CA PHE A 56 -12.82 19.97 -14.84
C PHE A 56 -13.80 20.48 -13.81
N VAL A 57 -14.76 21.31 -14.24
CA VAL A 57 -15.75 21.96 -13.36
C VAL A 57 -17.15 21.56 -13.83
N PRO A 58 -18.09 21.22 -12.93
CA PRO A 58 -19.47 20.97 -13.31
C PRO A 58 -20.16 22.25 -13.75
N ASN A 59 -20.84 22.23 -14.90
CA ASN A 59 -21.73 23.30 -15.33
C ASN A 59 -23.12 23.16 -14.68
N ASN A 60 -24.05 24.07 -15.00
CA ASN A 60 -25.42 24.06 -14.46
C ASN A 60 -26.25 22.83 -14.88
N GLN A 61 -25.79 22.06 -15.85
CA GLN A 61 -26.41 20.81 -16.33
C GLN A 61 -25.75 19.58 -15.70
N GLY A 62 -24.73 19.76 -14.86
CA GLY A 62 -23.97 18.69 -14.22
C GLY A 62 -22.87 18.09 -15.10
N GLU A 63 -22.62 18.65 -16.29
CA GLU A 63 -21.57 18.20 -17.20
C GLU A 63 -20.22 18.82 -16.81
N LEU A 64 -19.13 18.06 -17.02
CA LEU A 64 -17.79 18.56 -16.76
C LEU A 64 -17.26 19.38 -17.93
N ILE A 65 -16.94 20.65 -17.68
CA ILE A 65 -16.28 21.55 -18.63
C ILE A 65 -14.81 21.76 -18.27
N LYS A 66 -13.95 21.84 -19.30
CA LYS A 66 -12.53 22.17 -19.12
C LYS A 66 -12.38 23.66 -18.83
N THR A 67 -11.82 23.97 -17.66
CA THR A 67 -11.55 25.34 -17.21
C THR A 67 -10.04 25.48 -16.97
N PRO A 68 -9.39 26.58 -17.39
CA PRO A 68 -7.99 26.79 -17.08
C PRO A 68 -7.74 26.71 -15.56
N VAL A 69 -6.65 26.06 -15.17
CA VAL A 69 -6.25 26.04 -13.75
C VAL A 69 -6.00 27.47 -13.27
N PRO A 70 -6.67 27.93 -12.19
CA PRO A 70 -6.51 29.27 -11.68
C PRO A 70 -5.05 29.62 -11.32
N PRO A 71 -4.62 30.89 -11.46
CA PRO A 71 -3.25 31.30 -11.14
C PRO A 71 -2.82 30.92 -9.73
N TYR A 72 -3.67 31.13 -8.71
CA TYR A 72 -3.34 30.79 -7.32
C TYR A 72 -3.01 29.29 -7.14
N VAL A 73 -3.68 28.39 -7.86
CA VAL A 73 -3.41 26.95 -7.79
C VAL A 73 -2.05 26.65 -8.41
N ARG A 74 -1.70 27.31 -9.52
CA ARG A 74 -0.39 27.15 -10.19
C ARG A 74 0.76 27.64 -9.30
N GLU A 75 0.54 28.71 -8.57
CA GLU A 75 1.55 29.34 -7.70
C GLU A 75 1.72 28.57 -6.38
N THR A 76 0.61 28.16 -5.75
CA THR A 76 0.64 27.55 -4.41
C THR A 76 0.71 26.02 -4.43
N GLY A 77 0.28 25.38 -5.51
CA GLY A 77 0.06 23.94 -5.55
C GLY A 77 -1.14 23.46 -4.72
N ILE A 78 -1.96 24.37 -4.17
CA ILE A 78 -3.11 24.03 -3.34
C ILE A 78 -4.36 23.97 -4.22
N LEU A 79 -5.04 22.82 -4.21
CA LEU A 79 -6.30 22.66 -4.94
C LEU A 79 -7.46 23.35 -4.21
N PRO A 80 -8.44 23.91 -4.95
CA PRO A 80 -9.66 24.42 -4.33
C PRO A 80 -10.41 23.35 -3.54
N ASP A 81 -11.15 23.79 -2.52
CA ASP A 81 -12.03 22.92 -1.76
C ASP A 81 -13.01 22.17 -2.66
N GLY A 82 -13.21 20.89 -2.35
CA GLY A 82 -14.06 20.01 -3.15
C GLY A 82 -13.43 19.48 -4.44
N TYR A 83 -12.16 19.80 -4.73
CA TYR A 83 -11.40 19.22 -5.84
C TYR A 83 -10.35 18.22 -5.36
N GLY A 84 -9.97 17.31 -6.27
CA GLY A 84 -8.93 16.32 -6.06
C GLY A 84 -8.25 15.97 -7.38
N VAL A 85 -7.32 15.02 -7.34
CA VAL A 85 -6.65 14.49 -8.53
C VAL A 85 -7.24 13.13 -8.88
N GLU A 86 -7.76 13.01 -10.09
CA GLU A 86 -8.11 11.76 -10.72
C GLU A 86 -6.91 11.22 -11.51
N PHE A 87 -6.69 9.91 -11.42
CA PHE A 87 -5.78 9.18 -12.29
C PHE A 87 -6.58 8.49 -13.40
N LEU A 88 -6.18 8.65 -14.66
CA LEU A 88 -6.82 7.97 -15.79
C LEU A 88 -6.52 6.47 -15.73
N MET A 89 -5.24 6.12 -15.66
CA MET A 89 -4.74 4.83 -15.20
C MET A 89 -4.41 4.94 -13.72
N ASP A 90 -5.29 4.39 -12.86
CA ASP A 90 -5.12 4.49 -11.41
C ASP A 90 -3.97 3.59 -10.91
N PRO A 91 -3.10 4.06 -10.01
CA PRO A 91 -2.01 3.25 -9.46
C PRO A 91 -2.47 1.92 -8.83
N TYR A 92 -3.72 1.81 -8.40
CA TYR A 92 -4.28 0.56 -7.88
C TYR A 92 -4.24 -0.58 -8.91
N THR A 93 -4.37 -0.29 -10.21
CA THR A 93 -4.26 -1.34 -11.25
C THR A 93 -2.86 -1.95 -11.29
N VAL A 94 -1.83 -1.15 -11.00
CA VAL A 94 -0.44 -1.62 -10.94
C VAL A 94 -0.22 -2.50 -9.70
N VAL A 95 -0.84 -2.15 -8.57
CA VAL A 95 -0.80 -2.97 -7.34
C VAL A 95 -1.36 -4.36 -7.62
N VAL A 96 -2.52 -4.43 -8.29
CA VAL A 96 -3.19 -5.69 -8.62
C VAL A 96 -2.34 -6.52 -9.59
N ALA A 97 -1.78 -5.90 -10.63
CA ALA A 97 -0.92 -6.59 -11.59
C ALA A 97 0.36 -7.19 -10.95
N PHE A 98 0.88 -6.56 -9.89
CA PHE A 98 1.97 -7.13 -9.10
C PHE A 98 1.50 -8.26 -8.19
N ALA A 99 0.34 -8.12 -7.55
CA ALA A 99 -0.23 -9.16 -6.72
C ALA A 99 -0.52 -10.45 -7.50
N GLU A 100 -0.96 -10.34 -8.76
CA GLU A 100 -1.14 -11.48 -9.68
C GLU A 100 0.17 -12.24 -9.99
N GLN A 101 1.33 -11.62 -9.73
CA GLN A 101 2.67 -12.19 -9.93
C GLN A 101 3.35 -12.54 -8.58
N ASP A 102 2.57 -12.61 -7.49
CA ASP A 102 3.07 -12.84 -6.12
C ASP A 102 4.07 -11.76 -5.64
N VAL A 103 4.02 -10.57 -6.23
CA VAL A 103 4.78 -9.40 -5.81
C VAL A 103 3.89 -8.52 -4.94
N THR A 104 4.05 -8.62 -3.62
CA THR A 104 3.17 -7.96 -2.64
C THR A 104 3.94 -7.10 -1.63
N ASP A 105 5.26 -7.22 -1.58
CA ASP A 105 6.14 -6.47 -0.69
C ASP A 105 7.04 -5.53 -1.50
N ILE A 106 7.11 -4.27 -1.08
CA ILE A 106 7.89 -3.24 -1.78
C ILE A 106 9.37 -3.61 -1.94
N ARG A 107 9.92 -4.43 -1.03
CA ARG A 107 11.32 -4.89 -1.05
C ARG A 107 11.62 -5.83 -2.21
N GLN A 108 10.59 -6.42 -2.83
CA GLN A 108 10.71 -7.23 -4.04
C GLN A 108 10.94 -6.37 -5.30
N LEU A 109 10.71 -5.06 -5.21
CA LEU A 109 10.90 -4.11 -6.30
C LEU A 109 12.19 -3.30 -6.10
N SER A 110 12.92 -3.08 -7.17
CA SER A 110 14.04 -2.14 -7.15
C SER A 110 13.53 -0.70 -7.01
N VAL A 111 14.33 0.17 -6.39
CA VAL A 111 14.03 1.61 -6.31
C VAL A 111 13.82 2.20 -7.71
N GLN A 112 14.62 1.76 -8.69
CA GLN A 112 14.49 2.21 -10.09
C GLN A 112 13.15 1.80 -10.69
N THR A 113 12.65 0.60 -10.37
CA THR A 113 11.33 0.13 -10.81
C THR A 113 10.21 0.98 -10.21
N ILE A 114 10.29 1.28 -8.91
CA ILE A 114 9.30 2.11 -8.22
C ILE A 114 9.25 3.51 -8.84
N GLU A 115 10.39 4.14 -9.06
CA GLU A 115 10.47 5.47 -9.68
C GLU A 115 10.03 5.46 -11.15
N ALA A 116 10.37 4.42 -11.91
CA ALA A 116 9.91 4.25 -13.28
C ALA A 116 8.37 4.13 -13.36
N ILE A 117 7.75 3.47 -12.38
CA ILE A 117 6.29 3.35 -12.31
C ILE A 117 5.67 4.68 -11.86
N ARG A 118 6.19 5.31 -10.81
CA ARG A 118 5.74 6.63 -10.33
C ARG A 118 5.75 7.67 -11.45
N SER A 119 6.86 7.73 -12.21
CA SER A 119 7.00 8.65 -13.33
C SER A 119 6.00 8.41 -14.46
N LYS A 120 5.51 7.18 -14.64
CA LYS A 120 4.46 6.84 -15.62
C LYS A 120 3.05 7.11 -15.10
N VAL A 121 2.77 6.71 -13.87
CA VAL A 121 1.45 6.86 -13.25
C VAL A 121 1.16 8.33 -12.94
N CYS A 122 2.16 9.12 -12.57
CA CYS A 122 1.98 10.52 -12.23
C CYS A 122 2.20 11.47 -13.40
N ARG A 123 2.29 11.00 -14.66
CA ARG A 123 2.52 11.89 -15.81
C ARG A 123 1.42 12.94 -15.95
N PRO A 124 1.73 14.17 -16.41
CA PRO A 124 0.71 15.21 -16.62
C PRO A 124 -0.46 14.78 -17.51
N ASP A 125 -0.27 13.83 -18.43
CA ASP A 125 -1.33 13.30 -19.27
C ASP A 125 -2.15 12.17 -18.63
N ASN A 126 -1.73 11.63 -17.47
CA ASN A 126 -2.47 10.63 -16.70
C ASN A 126 -3.23 11.20 -15.49
N VAL A 127 -2.91 12.43 -15.05
CA VAL A 127 -3.56 13.06 -13.89
C VAL A 127 -4.43 14.25 -14.27
N ARG A 128 -5.60 14.39 -13.65
CA ARG A 128 -6.56 15.47 -13.90
C ARG A 128 -7.07 16.07 -12.59
N ILE A 129 -7.23 17.39 -12.54
CA ILE A 129 -7.92 18.04 -11.43
C ILE A 129 -9.42 17.98 -11.72
N VAL A 130 -10.18 17.31 -10.84
CA VAL A 130 -11.62 17.09 -10.98
C VAL A 130 -12.33 17.28 -9.64
N PRO A 131 -13.66 17.38 -9.59
CA PRO A 131 -14.39 17.38 -8.33
C PRO A 131 -14.07 16.09 -7.56
N LYS A 132 -13.71 16.24 -6.28
CA LYS A 132 -13.25 15.16 -5.41
C LYS A 132 -14.22 13.99 -5.39
N ARG A 133 -15.53 14.28 -5.33
CA ARG A 133 -16.59 13.26 -5.40
C ARG A 133 -16.48 12.34 -6.62
N LEU A 134 -16.09 12.87 -7.77
CA LEU A 134 -15.94 12.08 -9.00
C LEU A 134 -14.67 11.23 -8.98
N ALA A 135 -13.55 11.78 -8.49
CA ALA A 135 -12.33 11.02 -8.29
C ALA A 135 -12.57 9.84 -7.33
N ASP A 136 -13.21 10.10 -6.20
CA ASP A 136 -13.53 9.09 -5.17
C ASP A 136 -14.51 8.03 -5.72
N GLN A 137 -15.54 8.45 -6.47
CA GLN A 137 -16.50 7.54 -7.07
C GLN A 137 -15.86 6.62 -8.11
N LYS A 138 -14.99 7.15 -8.98
CA LYS A 138 -14.29 6.35 -9.98
C LYS A 138 -13.37 5.33 -9.32
N LEU A 139 -12.60 5.75 -8.31
CA LEU A 139 -11.74 4.84 -7.55
C LEU A 139 -12.55 3.72 -6.90
N LYS A 140 -13.68 4.05 -6.28
CA LYS A 140 -14.57 3.05 -5.67
C LYS A 140 -15.08 2.03 -6.68
N ILE A 141 -15.56 2.48 -7.84
CA ILE A 141 -16.05 1.59 -8.91
C ILE A 141 -14.91 0.70 -9.42
N LEU A 142 -13.73 1.26 -9.64
CA LEU A 142 -12.56 0.51 -10.10
C LEU A 142 -12.18 -0.62 -9.13
N VAL A 143 -12.07 -0.30 -7.85
CA VAL A 143 -11.74 -1.29 -6.81
C VAL A 143 -12.78 -2.40 -6.78
N GLN A 144 -14.07 -2.04 -6.77
CA GLN A 144 -15.15 -3.01 -6.78
C GLN A 144 -15.10 -3.94 -8.02
N MET A 145 -14.91 -3.39 -9.21
CA MET A 145 -14.83 -4.18 -10.44
C MET A 145 -13.64 -5.15 -10.44
N ILE A 146 -12.49 -4.74 -9.91
CA ILE A 146 -11.30 -5.58 -9.85
C ILE A 146 -11.48 -6.71 -8.84
N ASP A 147 -12.02 -6.41 -7.65
CA ASP A 147 -12.27 -7.41 -6.61
C ASP A 147 -13.27 -8.47 -7.10
N GLU A 148 -14.38 -8.05 -7.73
CA GLU A 148 -15.40 -8.94 -8.29
C GLU A 148 -14.83 -9.86 -9.40
N ASN A 149 -14.02 -9.31 -10.31
CA ASN A 149 -13.36 -10.09 -11.37
C ASN A 149 -12.34 -11.09 -10.81
N SER A 150 -11.62 -10.70 -9.75
CA SER A 150 -10.64 -11.56 -9.07
C SER A 150 -11.34 -12.74 -8.39
N GLU A 151 -12.48 -12.51 -7.76
CA GLU A 151 -13.29 -13.58 -7.17
C GLU A 151 -13.89 -14.52 -8.22
N ALA A 152 -14.43 -13.97 -9.30
CA ALA A 152 -15.00 -14.76 -10.39
C ALA A 152 -13.95 -15.70 -11.00
N SER A 153 -12.75 -15.18 -11.26
CA SER A 153 -11.63 -15.97 -11.80
C SER A 153 -11.21 -17.10 -10.86
N ARG A 154 -11.16 -16.84 -9.54
CA ARG A 154 -10.85 -17.88 -8.53
C ARG A 154 -11.90 -19.00 -8.48
N ARG A 155 -13.19 -18.66 -8.59
CA ARG A 155 -14.28 -19.66 -8.60
C ARG A 155 -14.19 -20.57 -9.84
N MET A 156 -13.92 -20.00 -11.01
CA MET A 156 -13.77 -20.79 -12.24
C MET A 156 -12.61 -21.79 -12.19
N VAL A 157 -11.46 -21.40 -11.63
CA VAL A 157 -10.31 -22.32 -11.46
C VAL A 157 -10.64 -23.43 -10.47
N HIS A 158 -11.35 -23.12 -9.39
CA HIS A 158 -11.78 -24.11 -8.39
C HIS A 158 -12.73 -25.16 -8.98
N ASP A 159 -13.70 -24.74 -9.80
CA ASP A 159 -14.68 -25.62 -10.42
C ASP A 159 -14.04 -26.48 -11.54
N ALA A 160 -13.12 -25.91 -12.32
CA ALA A 160 -12.36 -26.65 -13.33
C ALA A 160 -11.48 -27.75 -12.71
N ASN A 161 -10.82 -27.46 -11.57
CA ASN A 161 -10.00 -28.44 -10.87
C ASN A 161 -10.83 -29.51 -10.15
N SER A 162 -12.01 -29.16 -9.65
CA SER A 162 -12.92 -30.11 -9.00
C SER A 162 -13.52 -31.12 -10.00
N ASN A 163 -13.73 -30.73 -11.25
CA ASN A 163 -14.20 -31.62 -12.31
C ASN A 163 -13.12 -32.54 -12.91
N MET A 164 -11.82 -32.25 -12.74
CA MET A 164 -10.74 -33.14 -13.21
C MET A 164 -10.35 -34.24 -12.23
N VAL A 165 -10.76 -34.17 -10.96
CA VAL A 165 -10.38 -35.17 -9.92
C VAL A 165 -11.40 -36.32 -9.84
N LEU A 166 -12.55 -36.22 -10.51
CA LEU A 166 -13.63 -37.20 -10.48
C LEU A 166 -13.83 -37.96 -11.82
N GLY A 167 -12.90 -37.82 -12.77
CA GLY A 167 -12.91 -38.51 -14.08
C GLY A 167 -12.04 -39.75 -14.12
#